data_AF-B4QNX8-F1
#
_entry.id   AF-B4QNX8-F1
#
_cell.length_a   1.000
_cell.length_b   1.000
_cell.length_c   1.000
_cell.angle_alpha   90.00
_cell.angle_beta   90.00
_cell.angle_gamma   90.00
#
_symmetry.space_group_name_H-M   'P 1'
#
loop_
_entity.id
_entity.type
_entity.pdbx_description
1 polymer ?
#
loop_
_entity_poly.entity_id
_entity_poly.type
_entity_poly.pdbx_seq_one_letter_code
_entity_poly.pdbx_strand_id
1 'polypeptide(L)'
;MKAVTSTALGSILVLLLIHFTSAKDAEVHLTNPPTEGRLVCNPGYHIVVKKGTLYYNGRKLDENARYAPKMACDLEQSCNFKFTRQTLSYMSTAINDGTQLTINYDCKRDNFQGDPRRITDYTKTQGCPQDSFVQKHVAYFNDENIAPKRDNPVAQREREMIAMGVCAQVKRFRQNNPRTPIDPHLGTVYLIYDNRTSKNDFVPSSDARKCQLKDSALAKTYKYNCERKVDKWTCTFAGKGGDLAIHDKVTSHLG
;
A
#
# COMPACT_ATOMS: atom_id res chain seq x y z
N MET A 1 -21.39 30.25 -35.60
CA MET A 1 -21.28 29.65 -34.25
C MET A 1 -21.53 28.15 -34.38
N LYS A 2 -20.51 27.32 -34.15
CA LYS A 2 -20.63 25.86 -34.10
C LYS A 2 -20.26 25.41 -32.69
N ALA A 3 -21.18 24.68 -32.07
CA ALA A 3 -20.96 24.00 -30.80
C ALA A 3 -19.78 23.04 -30.96
N VAL A 4 -18.79 23.13 -30.06
CA VAL A 4 -17.80 22.08 -29.88
C VAL A 4 -18.08 21.44 -28.53
N THR A 5 -18.46 20.18 -28.64
CA THR A 5 -18.86 19.24 -27.60
C THR A 5 -17.74 18.91 -26.63
N SER A 6 -18.13 18.79 -25.36
CA SER A 6 -17.47 18.10 -24.25
C SER A 6 -16.84 16.76 -24.65
N THR A 7 -15.54 16.62 -24.40
CA THR A 7 -14.76 15.39 -24.13
C THR A 7 -13.44 15.86 -23.47
N ALA A 8 -12.83 15.24 -22.46
CA ALA A 8 -13.06 13.98 -21.77
C ALA A 8 -12.41 14.07 -20.37
N LEU A 9 -12.92 13.26 -19.45
CA LEU A 9 -12.43 13.07 -18.09
C LEU A 9 -10.92 12.77 -18.08
N GLY A 10 -10.18 13.52 -17.24
CA GLY A 10 -8.82 13.21 -16.84
C GLY A 10 -8.74 11.89 -16.07
N SER A 11 -8.68 10.81 -16.82
CA SER A 11 -8.29 9.46 -16.40
C SER A 11 -6.76 9.49 -16.32
N ILE A 12 -6.11 9.16 -15.19
CA ILE A 12 -5.85 7.77 -14.77
C ILE A 12 -6.12 7.67 -13.26
N LEU A 13 -7.37 7.33 -12.96
CA LEU A 13 -7.71 6.41 -11.91
C LEU A 13 -7.04 5.07 -12.28
N VAL A 14 -6.05 4.61 -11.52
CA VAL A 14 -5.58 3.22 -11.63
C VAL A 14 -6.81 2.33 -11.47
N LEU A 15 -7.19 1.61 -12.53
CA LEU A 15 -8.31 0.67 -12.65
C LEU A 15 -8.75 0.06 -11.31
N LEU A 16 -9.59 0.77 -10.57
CA LEU A 16 -10.30 0.32 -9.36
C LEU A 16 -11.80 0.23 -9.62
N LEU A 17 -12.19 0.11 -10.88
CA LEU A 17 -13.55 -0.16 -11.32
C LEU A 17 -13.62 -1.57 -11.90
N ILE A 18 -13.36 -2.59 -11.08
CA ILE A 18 -13.67 -3.97 -11.43
C ILE A 18 -14.24 -4.65 -10.17
N HIS A 19 -15.57 -4.64 -10.08
CA HIS A 19 -16.42 -5.48 -9.23
C HIS A 19 -16.21 -5.33 -7.70
N PHE A 20 -16.78 -4.27 -7.12
CA PHE A 20 -17.02 -4.23 -5.67
C PHE A 20 -18.04 -5.31 -5.30
N THR A 21 -17.65 -6.21 -4.42
CA THR A 21 -18.53 -7.23 -3.83
C THR A 21 -18.54 -7.02 -2.32
N SER A 22 -19.51 -6.23 -1.88
CA SER A 22 -19.88 -5.93 -0.49
C SER A 22 -18.80 -5.27 0.38
N ALA A 23 -19.09 -4.03 0.79
CA ALA A 23 -18.55 -3.48 2.03
C ALA A 23 -19.11 -4.33 3.19
N LYS A 24 -18.22 -4.78 4.07
CA LYS A 24 -18.58 -5.50 5.29
C LYS A 24 -18.14 -4.66 6.49
N ASP A 25 -18.99 -4.66 7.51
CA ASP A 25 -18.65 -4.10 8.82
C ASP A 25 -18.45 -5.25 9.80
N ALA A 26 -17.36 -5.18 10.58
CA ALA A 26 -17.13 -6.05 11.71
C ALA A 26 -17.11 -5.19 12.97
N GLU A 27 -18.00 -5.52 13.90
CA GLU A 27 -18.00 -4.94 15.24
C GLU A 27 -17.26 -5.89 16.19
N VAL A 28 -16.23 -5.37 16.85
CA VAL A 28 -15.43 -6.11 17.81
C VAL A 28 -15.51 -5.40 19.15
N HIS A 29 -16.17 -6.03 20.12
CA HIS A 29 -16.11 -5.58 21.50
C HIS A 29 -14.73 -5.92 22.05
N LEU A 30 -13.98 -4.91 22.47
CA LEU A 30 -12.67 -5.09 23.07
C LEU A 30 -12.87 -5.31 24.57
N THR A 31 -12.63 -6.54 25.01
CA THR A 31 -12.56 -6.87 26.44
C THR A 31 -11.14 -6.73 26.98
N ASN A 32 -10.95 -6.76 28.28
CA ASN A 32 -9.67 -7.08 28.91
C ASN A 32 -9.74 -8.48 29.54
N PRO A 33 -9.05 -9.50 28.97
CA PRO A 33 -8.09 -9.42 27.88
C PRO A 33 -8.74 -9.22 26.50
N PRO A 34 -8.02 -8.61 25.53
CA PRO A 34 -8.55 -8.31 24.20
C PRO A 34 -8.99 -9.56 23.45
N THR A 35 -10.27 -9.58 23.11
CA THR A 35 -10.95 -10.61 22.33
C THR A 35 -10.36 -10.72 20.93
N GLU A 36 -10.29 -11.96 20.44
CA GLU A 36 -9.90 -12.27 19.07
C GLU A 36 -10.99 -11.79 18.11
N GLY A 37 -10.63 -10.88 17.20
CA GLY A 37 -11.49 -10.48 16.10
C GLY A 37 -11.22 -11.36 14.87
N ARG A 38 -12.23 -11.57 14.04
CA ARG A 38 -12.11 -12.33 12.79
C ARG A 38 -12.72 -11.56 11.63
N LEU A 39 -11.97 -11.43 10.53
CA LEU A 39 -12.50 -10.92 9.26
C LEU A 39 -12.52 -12.07 8.25
N VAL A 40 -13.58 -12.15 7.44
CA VAL A 40 -13.79 -13.23 6.46
C VAL A 40 -14.41 -12.71 5.18
N CYS A 41 -13.81 -13.08 4.06
CA CYS A 41 -14.36 -12.99 2.73
C CYS A 41 -14.73 -14.38 2.18
N ASN A 42 -15.62 -14.40 1.20
CA ASN A 42 -15.99 -15.63 0.51
C ASN A 42 -14.78 -16.18 -0.27
N PRO A 43 -14.73 -17.49 -0.58
CA PRO A 43 -13.69 -18.05 -1.44
C PRO A 43 -13.56 -17.28 -2.77
N GLY A 44 -12.31 -17.02 -3.19
CA GLY A 44 -12.00 -16.21 -4.38
C GLY A 44 -12.07 -14.70 -4.15
N TYR A 45 -12.11 -14.26 -2.90
CA TYR A 45 -12.03 -12.85 -2.49
C TYR A 45 -11.03 -12.68 -1.35
N HIS A 46 -10.44 -11.48 -1.27
CA HIS A 46 -9.53 -11.08 -0.21
C HIS A 46 -10.03 -9.83 0.52
N ILE A 47 -9.63 -9.72 1.79
CA ILE A 47 -9.94 -8.60 2.67
C ILE A 47 -9.13 -7.37 2.26
N VAL A 48 -9.78 -6.21 2.23
CA VAL A 48 -9.11 -4.89 2.17
C VAL A 48 -9.62 -4.03 3.30
N VAL A 49 -8.80 -3.79 4.33
CA VAL A 49 -9.20 -2.98 5.49
C VAL A 49 -9.19 -1.49 5.12
N LYS A 50 -10.33 -0.82 5.29
CA LYS A 50 -10.55 0.58 4.87
C LYS A 50 -10.46 1.54 6.05
N LYS A 51 -11.23 1.25 7.10
CA LYS A 51 -11.34 2.10 8.29
C LYS A 51 -11.44 1.25 9.54
N GLY A 52 -10.92 1.76 10.64
CA GLY A 52 -11.03 1.17 11.97
C GLY A 52 -11.30 2.30 12.93
N THR A 53 -12.46 2.28 13.59
CA THR A 53 -12.90 3.34 14.48
C THR A 53 -13.11 2.79 15.88
N LEU A 54 -12.45 3.38 16.87
CA LEU A 54 -12.71 3.11 18.27
C LEU A 54 -13.84 3.97 18.80
N TYR A 55 -14.69 3.35 19.61
CA TYR A 55 -15.74 3.98 20.37
C TYR A 55 -15.63 3.58 21.84
N TYR A 56 -16.02 4.45 22.74
CA TYR A 56 -16.19 4.14 24.16
C TYR A 56 -17.47 4.80 24.66
N ASN A 57 -18.39 4.01 25.21
CA ASN A 57 -19.71 4.48 25.63
C ASN A 57 -20.43 5.31 24.54
N GLY A 58 -20.37 4.86 23.28
CA GLY A 58 -20.97 5.53 22.13
C GLY A 58 -20.21 6.77 21.61
N ARG A 59 -19.14 7.22 22.29
CA ARG A 59 -18.29 8.33 21.83
C ARG A 59 -17.11 7.81 21.02
N LYS A 60 -16.89 8.40 19.86
CA LYS A 60 -15.74 8.11 18.99
C LYS A 60 -14.45 8.59 19.66
N LEU A 61 -13.46 7.70 19.75
CA LEU A 61 -12.15 7.93 20.36
C LEU A 61 -11.03 8.10 19.34
N ASP A 62 -10.95 7.21 18.34
CA ASP A 62 -9.89 7.20 17.32
C ASP A 62 -10.47 6.71 15.99
N GLU A 63 -10.19 7.40 14.88
CA GLU A 63 -10.62 7.01 13.53
C GLU A 63 -9.56 6.23 12.73
N ASN A 64 -8.36 6.09 13.29
CA ASN A 64 -7.19 5.49 12.65
C ASN A 64 -6.79 4.15 13.30
N ALA A 65 -7.72 3.50 13.99
CA ALA A 65 -7.52 2.20 14.63
C ALA A 65 -7.45 1.01 13.65
N ARG A 66 -7.27 1.28 12.35
CA ARG A 66 -7.19 0.28 11.27
C ARG A 66 -5.83 -0.43 11.19
N TYR A 67 -4.79 0.09 11.83
CA TYR A 67 -3.42 -0.40 11.63
C TYR A 67 -3.26 -1.87 12.01
N ALA A 68 -3.71 -2.28 13.21
CA ALA A 68 -3.63 -3.67 13.65
C ALA A 68 -4.43 -4.65 12.77
N PRO A 69 -5.72 -4.42 12.47
CA PRO A 69 -6.45 -5.32 11.57
C PRO A 69 -5.87 -5.30 10.16
N LYS A 70 -5.36 -4.16 9.65
CA LYS A 70 -4.71 -4.11 8.35
C LYS A 70 -3.45 -4.99 8.31
N MET A 71 -2.57 -4.89 9.31
CA MET A 71 -1.38 -5.75 9.38
C MET A 71 -1.72 -7.25 9.38
N ALA A 72 -2.76 -7.65 10.10
CA ALA A 72 -3.12 -9.05 10.25
C ALA A 72 -3.91 -9.60 9.05
N CYS A 73 -4.77 -8.77 8.44
CA CYS A 73 -5.86 -9.25 7.59
C CYS A 73 -5.79 -8.82 6.14
N ASP A 74 -5.08 -7.75 5.82
CA ASP A 74 -5.09 -7.21 4.46
C ASP A 74 -4.54 -8.25 3.48
N LEU A 75 -5.33 -8.48 2.42
CA LEU A 75 -5.12 -9.45 1.35
C LEU A 75 -5.24 -10.93 1.72
N GLU A 76 -5.66 -11.27 2.93
CA GLU A 76 -6.04 -12.64 3.29
C GLU A 76 -7.51 -12.89 2.92
N GLN A 77 -7.89 -14.14 2.63
CA GLN A 77 -9.31 -14.49 2.51
C GLN A 77 -10.01 -14.44 3.88
N SER A 78 -9.31 -14.91 4.92
CA SER A 78 -9.75 -14.84 6.30
C SER A 78 -8.57 -14.64 7.22
N CYS A 79 -8.76 -13.91 8.31
CA CYS A 79 -7.75 -13.69 9.33
C CYS A 79 -8.40 -13.72 10.71
N ASN A 80 -7.59 -14.07 11.71
CA ASN A 80 -7.86 -13.69 13.08
C ASN A 80 -6.84 -12.64 13.51
N PHE A 81 -7.26 -11.70 14.34
CA PHE A 81 -6.37 -10.67 14.88
C PHE A 81 -6.67 -10.43 16.35
N LYS A 82 -5.62 -10.08 17.10
CA LYS A 82 -5.71 -9.78 18.53
C LYS A 82 -5.03 -8.44 18.79
N PHE A 83 -5.60 -7.67 19.70
CA PHE A 83 -4.94 -6.49 20.23
C PHE A 83 -3.94 -6.90 21.32
N THR A 84 -2.78 -7.42 20.91
CA THR A 84 -1.62 -7.58 21.80
C THR A 84 -1.11 -6.23 22.33
N ARG A 85 -0.33 -6.23 23.42
CA ARG A 85 0.40 -5.03 23.90
C ARG A 85 1.19 -4.34 22.78
N GLN A 86 1.82 -5.12 21.90
CA GLN A 86 2.56 -4.61 20.75
C GLN A 86 1.64 -3.91 19.73
N THR A 87 0.46 -4.47 19.44
CA THR A 87 -0.48 -3.82 18.51
C THR A 87 -1.14 -2.60 19.12
N LEU A 88 -1.35 -2.60 20.44
CA LEU A 88 -1.85 -1.45 21.20
C LEU A 88 -0.84 -0.31 21.22
N SER A 89 0.48 -0.58 21.24
CA SER A 89 1.48 0.49 21.16
C SER A 89 1.46 1.25 19.83
N TYR A 90 0.82 0.70 18.80
CA TYR A 90 0.60 1.40 17.53
C TYR A 90 -0.68 2.24 17.49
N MET A 91 -1.45 2.28 18.58
CA MET A 91 -2.67 3.07 18.68
C MET A 91 -2.40 4.38 19.41
N SER A 92 -3.09 5.44 19.00
CA SER A 92 -2.96 6.75 19.66
C SER A 92 -3.72 6.82 20.99
N THR A 93 -4.65 5.89 21.20
CA THR A 93 -5.58 5.87 22.33
C THR A 93 -5.44 4.57 23.10
N ALA A 94 -5.38 4.68 24.44
CA ALA A 94 -5.43 3.52 25.33
C ALA A 94 -6.81 2.86 25.25
N ILE A 95 -6.83 1.54 25.11
CA ILE A 95 -8.07 0.76 25.09
C ILE A 95 -8.44 0.41 26.54
N ASN A 96 -9.61 0.87 26.97
CA ASN A 96 -10.20 0.54 28.27
C ASN A 96 -11.31 -0.50 28.13
N ASP A 97 -11.67 -1.17 29.23
CA ASP A 97 -12.84 -2.03 29.28
C ASP A 97 -14.11 -1.28 28.84
N GLY A 98 -14.85 -1.85 27.88
CA GLY A 98 -16.03 -1.21 27.27
C GLY A 98 -15.74 -0.45 25.98
N THR A 99 -14.49 -0.46 25.49
CA THR A 99 -14.16 0.07 24.17
C THR A 99 -14.67 -0.86 23.07
N GLN A 100 -15.26 -0.31 22.02
CA GLN A 100 -15.73 -1.02 20.84
C GLN A 100 -14.91 -0.59 19.63
N LEU A 101 -14.54 -1.54 18.78
CA LEU A 101 -13.89 -1.28 17.51
C LEU A 101 -14.83 -1.65 16.37
N THR A 102 -15.12 -0.68 15.51
CA THR A 102 -15.80 -0.92 14.24
C THR A 102 -14.78 -0.94 13.12
N ILE A 103 -14.73 -2.04 12.36
CA ILE A 103 -13.84 -2.20 11.21
C ILE A 103 -14.69 -2.24 9.95
N ASN A 104 -14.42 -1.33 9.03
CA ASN A 104 -14.98 -1.35 7.69
C ASN A 104 -13.94 -1.95 6.73
N TYR A 105 -14.32 -3.00 6.00
CA TYR A 105 -13.47 -3.68 5.04
C TYR A 105 -14.22 -4.09 3.77
N ASP A 106 -13.51 -4.11 2.65
CA ASP A 106 -14.04 -4.60 1.38
C ASP A 106 -13.62 -6.07 1.18
N CYS A 107 -14.48 -6.89 0.57
CA CYS A 107 -14.08 -8.17 0.00
C CYS A 107 -13.87 -8.00 -1.52
N LYS A 108 -12.62 -7.96 -1.96
CA LYS A 108 -12.27 -7.77 -3.38
C LYS A 108 -11.99 -9.10 -4.05
N ARG A 109 -12.49 -9.27 -5.28
CA ARG A 109 -12.31 -10.52 -6.02
C ARG A 109 -10.83 -10.76 -6.33
N ASP A 110 -10.41 -12.01 -6.27
CA ASP A 110 -9.09 -12.47 -6.71
C ASP A 110 -9.01 -12.58 -8.23
N ASN A 111 -9.49 -11.56 -8.93
CA ASN A 111 -9.37 -11.48 -10.37
C ASN A 111 -8.13 -10.67 -10.73
N PHE A 112 -7.00 -11.35 -10.94
CA PHE A 112 -5.87 -10.74 -11.62
C PHE A 112 -6.19 -10.66 -13.13
N GLN A 113 -6.83 -9.58 -13.57
CA GLN A 113 -7.10 -9.32 -15.00
C GLN A 113 -5.94 -8.58 -15.67
N GLY A 114 -4.72 -9.06 -15.46
CA GLY A 114 -3.54 -8.58 -16.18
C GLY A 114 -2.87 -9.76 -16.87
N ASP A 115 -2.69 -9.67 -18.19
CA ASP A 115 -1.56 -10.36 -18.80
C ASP A 115 -0.31 -9.74 -18.13
N PRO A 116 0.65 -10.50 -17.56
CA PRO A 116 1.89 -9.94 -17.00
C PRO A 116 2.76 -9.20 -18.02
N ARG A 117 2.23 -8.93 -19.24
CA ARG A 117 2.76 -7.97 -20.19
C ARG A 117 3.24 -6.75 -19.46
N ARG A 118 4.55 -6.67 -19.44
CA ARG A 118 5.33 -5.51 -19.07
C ARG A 118 4.72 -4.33 -19.84
N ILE A 119 3.99 -3.47 -19.16
CA ILE A 119 3.30 -2.39 -19.86
C ILE A 119 4.42 -1.59 -20.55
N THR A 120 4.38 -1.55 -21.88
CA THR A 120 5.45 -1.00 -22.73
C THR A 120 5.27 0.48 -23.02
N ASP A 121 4.03 0.98 -22.86
CA ASP A 121 3.64 2.36 -23.11
C ASP A 121 3.66 3.19 -21.83
N TYR A 122 4.79 3.86 -21.68
CA TYR A 122 4.95 5.01 -20.80
C TYR A 122 5.60 6.09 -21.63
N THR A 123 5.29 7.34 -21.33
CA THR A 123 6.11 8.48 -21.72
C THR A 123 7.52 8.26 -21.14
N LYS A 124 8.38 7.58 -21.89
CA LYS A 124 9.76 7.27 -21.53
C LYS A 124 10.58 8.53 -21.72
N THR A 125 11.14 9.07 -20.64
CA THR A 125 12.22 10.05 -20.78
C THR A 125 13.52 9.26 -20.89
N GLN A 126 14.20 9.32 -22.04
CA GLN A 126 15.49 8.65 -22.26
C GLN A 126 15.46 7.12 -21.99
N GLY A 127 14.34 6.46 -22.28
CA GLY A 127 14.18 5.03 -22.06
C GLY A 127 13.90 4.61 -20.61
N CYS A 128 13.75 5.56 -19.69
CA CYS A 128 13.30 5.28 -18.33
C CYS A 128 11.77 5.45 -18.19
N PRO A 129 11.06 4.38 -17.79
CA PRO A 129 9.61 4.40 -17.60
C PRO A 129 9.19 5.26 -16.40
N GLN A 130 8.04 5.93 -16.51
CA GLN A 130 7.54 6.86 -15.50
C GLN A 130 6.35 6.31 -14.68
N ASP A 131 5.59 5.31 -15.17
CA ASP A 131 4.43 4.75 -14.43
C ASP A 131 4.34 3.20 -14.30
N SER A 132 4.87 2.33 -15.21
CA SER A 132 4.73 0.83 -15.03
C SER A 132 5.74 0.20 -14.12
N PHE A 133 6.96 0.69 -14.24
CA PHE A 133 8.14 0.11 -13.65
C PHE A 133 8.05 0.02 -12.13
N VAL A 134 7.18 0.89 -11.64
CA VAL A 134 6.80 1.23 -10.29
C VAL A 134 6.06 0.09 -9.59
N GLN A 135 5.40 -0.84 -10.29
CA GLN A 135 4.46 -1.76 -9.63
C GLN A 135 5.08 -2.76 -8.64
N LYS A 136 6.40 -3.01 -8.66
CA LYS A 136 7.06 -3.92 -7.71
C LYS A 136 7.64 -3.25 -6.48
N HIS A 137 8.25 -2.07 -6.65
CA HIS A 137 9.08 -1.46 -5.60
C HIS A 137 8.78 0.00 -5.38
N VAL A 138 7.93 0.66 -6.16
CA VAL A 138 7.73 2.10 -6.04
C VAL A 138 6.25 2.38 -5.92
N ALA A 139 5.85 3.33 -5.09
CA ALA A 139 4.49 3.84 -5.11
C ALA A 139 4.48 5.33 -4.89
N TYR A 140 3.60 6.00 -5.63
CA TYR A 140 3.36 7.42 -5.48
C TYR A 140 2.23 7.66 -4.49
N PHE A 141 2.40 8.64 -3.61
CA PHE A 141 1.33 9.12 -2.75
C PHE A 141 1.25 10.65 -2.81
N ASN A 142 0.02 11.16 -2.75
CA ASN A 142 -0.27 12.59 -2.75
C ASN A 142 -1.16 12.92 -1.55
N ASP A 143 -0.60 12.78 -0.35
CA ASP A 143 -1.26 13.14 0.90
C ASP A 143 -0.33 14.04 1.72
N GLU A 144 -0.75 15.30 1.86
CA GLU A 144 0.01 16.33 2.57
C GLU A 144 0.18 16.02 4.05
N ASN A 145 -0.72 15.23 4.65
CA ASN A 145 -0.65 14.87 6.07
C ASN A 145 0.51 13.93 6.37
N ILE A 146 0.99 13.21 5.36
CA ILE A 146 2.06 12.22 5.47
C ILE A 146 3.26 12.56 4.57
N ALA A 147 3.30 13.79 4.07
CA ALA A 147 4.34 14.32 3.21
C ALA A 147 5.72 14.43 3.91
N PRO A 148 6.82 14.59 3.17
CA PRO A 148 8.18 14.70 3.70
C PRO A 148 8.40 15.69 4.84
N LYS A 149 7.60 16.77 4.90
CA LYS A 149 7.67 17.81 5.93
C LYS A 149 6.93 17.45 7.22
N ARG A 150 6.05 16.44 7.18
CA ARG A 150 5.26 15.96 8.31
C ARG A 150 5.75 14.58 8.74
N ASP A 151 6.97 14.55 9.27
CA ASP A 151 7.62 13.32 9.70
C ASP A 151 7.36 13.04 11.19
N ASN A 152 6.18 12.50 11.48
CA ASN A 152 5.77 12.13 12.83
C ASN A 152 5.31 10.66 12.87
N PRO A 153 5.15 10.05 14.06
CA PRO A 153 4.80 8.64 14.18
C PRO A 153 3.47 8.25 13.51
N VAL A 154 2.50 9.16 13.43
CA VAL A 154 1.21 8.90 12.76
C VAL A 154 1.41 8.83 11.25
N ALA A 155 2.11 9.82 10.70
CA ALA A 155 2.44 9.87 9.28
C ALA A 155 3.31 8.68 8.85
N GLN A 156 4.25 8.24 9.70
CA GLN A 156 5.04 7.05 9.46
C GLN A 156 4.15 5.79 9.38
N ARG A 157 3.21 5.60 10.30
CA ARG A 157 2.29 4.45 10.30
C ARG A 157 1.43 4.40 9.04
N GLU A 158 0.94 5.56 8.58
CA GLU A 158 0.19 5.64 7.32
C GLU A 158 1.07 5.25 6.11
N ARG A 159 2.31 5.75 6.05
CA ARG A 159 3.27 5.34 5.02
C ARG A 159 3.58 3.83 5.09
N GLU A 160 3.76 3.27 6.28
CA GLU A 160 3.93 1.83 6.46
C GLU A 160 2.74 1.04 5.91
N MET A 161 1.50 1.48 6.18
CA MET A 161 0.29 0.84 5.64
C MET A 161 0.20 0.91 4.12
N ILE A 162 0.67 1.99 3.51
CA ILE A 162 0.78 2.11 2.04
C ILE A 162 1.83 1.10 1.53
N ALA A 163 3.01 1.05 2.15
CA ALA A 163 4.08 0.12 1.78
C ALA A 163 3.64 -1.35 1.91
N MET A 164 2.88 -1.69 2.96
CA MET A 164 2.26 -3.01 3.13
C MET A 164 1.37 -3.34 1.94
N GLY A 165 0.49 -2.41 1.56
CA GLY A 165 -0.42 -2.58 0.42
C GLY A 165 0.34 -2.87 -0.89
N VAL A 166 1.42 -2.13 -1.15
CA VAL A 166 2.28 -2.33 -2.34
C VAL A 166 2.92 -3.72 -2.33
N CYS A 167 3.63 -4.06 -1.25
CA CYS A 167 4.33 -5.35 -1.14
C CYS A 167 3.36 -6.54 -1.21
N ALA A 168 2.15 -6.38 -0.67
CA ALA A 168 1.13 -7.40 -0.66
C ALA A 168 0.56 -7.68 -2.07
N GLN A 169 0.41 -6.65 -2.91
CA GLN A 169 0.06 -6.85 -4.32
C GLN A 169 1.17 -7.60 -5.08
N VAL A 170 2.43 -7.28 -4.80
CA VAL A 170 3.59 -7.97 -5.41
C VAL A 170 3.62 -9.45 -5.02
N LYS A 171 3.41 -9.76 -3.74
CA LYS A 171 3.30 -11.16 -3.27
C LYS A 171 2.22 -11.92 -4.03
N ARG A 172 1.04 -11.34 -4.22
CA ARG A 172 -0.07 -11.98 -4.96
C ARG A 172 0.24 -12.16 -6.44
N PHE A 173 0.84 -11.16 -7.08
CA PHE A 173 1.33 -11.28 -8.44
C PHE A 173 2.25 -12.51 -8.59
N ARG A 174 3.16 -12.72 -7.62
CA ARG A 174 4.08 -13.87 -7.60
C ARG A 174 3.38 -15.21 -7.36
N GLN A 175 2.45 -15.27 -6.41
CA GLN A 175 1.69 -16.51 -6.15
C GLN A 175 0.96 -16.98 -7.41
N ASN A 176 0.47 -16.05 -8.23
CA ASN A 176 -0.18 -16.34 -9.50
C ASN A 176 0.80 -16.57 -10.66
N ASN A 177 2.09 -16.23 -10.50
CA ASN A 177 3.13 -16.35 -11.54
C ASN A 177 4.44 -16.97 -10.97
N PRO A 178 4.41 -18.25 -10.56
CA PRO A 178 5.53 -18.87 -9.83
C PRO A 178 6.81 -19.07 -10.67
N ARG A 179 6.72 -18.98 -12.01
CA ARG A 179 7.84 -19.18 -12.93
C ARG A 179 8.68 -17.92 -13.19
N THR A 180 8.26 -16.76 -12.69
CA THR A 180 8.97 -15.49 -12.94
C THR A 180 10.22 -15.38 -12.04
N PRO A 181 11.40 -14.94 -12.55
CA PRO A 181 12.65 -14.88 -11.78
C PRO A 181 12.50 -14.13 -10.44
N ILE A 182 13.12 -14.64 -9.37
CA ILE A 182 13.00 -14.08 -8.01
C ILE A 182 13.79 -12.76 -7.96
N ASP A 183 13.09 -11.70 -7.56
CA ASP A 183 13.74 -10.43 -7.20
C ASP A 183 14.19 -10.57 -5.73
N PRO A 184 15.49 -10.49 -5.42
CA PRO A 184 15.99 -10.63 -4.05
C PRO A 184 15.49 -9.50 -3.13
N HIS A 185 15.00 -8.39 -3.69
CA HIS A 185 14.53 -7.23 -2.97
C HIS A 185 13.00 -7.11 -2.96
N LEU A 186 12.25 -8.21 -3.13
CA LEU A 186 10.78 -8.24 -3.22
C LEU A 186 10.05 -7.45 -2.12
N GLY A 187 10.62 -7.39 -0.91
CA GLY A 187 10.07 -6.63 0.22
C GLY A 187 10.38 -5.14 0.21
N THR A 188 11.26 -4.66 -0.66
CA THR A 188 11.70 -3.26 -0.66
C THR A 188 10.69 -2.39 -1.39
N VAL A 189 10.22 -1.34 -0.72
CA VAL A 189 9.25 -0.37 -1.28
C VAL A 189 9.77 1.06 -1.08
N TYR A 190 9.72 1.84 -2.15
CA TYR A 190 10.03 3.26 -2.23
C TYR A 190 8.73 4.03 -2.38
N LEU A 191 8.32 4.76 -1.35
CA LEU A 191 7.18 5.65 -1.41
C LEU A 191 7.65 7.05 -1.79
N ILE A 192 7.20 7.53 -2.94
CA ILE A 192 7.57 8.84 -3.48
C ILE A 192 6.40 9.77 -3.28
N TYR A 193 6.61 10.86 -2.55
CA TYR A 193 5.62 11.92 -2.49
C TYR A 193 5.56 12.63 -3.85
N ASP A 194 4.37 12.78 -4.40
CA ASP A 194 4.17 13.49 -5.66
C ASP A 194 2.92 14.36 -5.63
N ASN A 195 3.14 15.67 -5.73
CA ASN A 195 2.09 16.69 -5.80
C ASN A 195 1.98 17.30 -7.21
N ARG A 196 2.61 16.69 -8.22
CA ARG A 196 2.64 17.18 -9.61
C ARG A 196 1.89 16.25 -10.55
N THR A 197 1.53 16.78 -11.72
CA THR A 197 0.82 16.04 -12.78
C THR A 197 1.76 15.20 -13.66
N SER A 198 3.06 15.53 -13.70
CA SER A 198 4.05 14.81 -14.52
C SER A 198 5.11 14.13 -13.66
N LYS A 199 5.17 12.80 -13.74
CA LYS A 199 6.19 11.98 -13.10
C LYS A 199 7.43 11.96 -14.00
N ASN A 200 8.51 12.57 -13.51
CA ASN A 200 9.82 12.57 -14.16
C ASN A 200 10.90 12.37 -13.09
N ASP A 201 10.74 11.31 -12.29
CA ASP A 201 11.54 11.05 -11.10
C ASP A 201 12.70 10.08 -11.36
N PHE A 202 12.73 9.44 -12.55
CA PHE A 202 13.77 8.50 -12.97
C PHE A 202 14.60 9.00 -14.15
N VAL A 203 15.89 8.64 -14.16
CA VAL A 203 16.87 8.88 -15.23
C VAL A 203 17.71 7.63 -15.47
N PRO A 204 18.37 7.49 -16.63
CA PRO A 204 19.38 6.45 -16.82
C PRO A 204 20.44 6.53 -15.72
N SER A 205 20.88 5.37 -15.22
CA SER A 205 22.05 5.30 -14.33
C SER A 205 23.36 5.35 -15.13
N SER A 206 24.51 5.24 -14.46
CA SER A 206 25.81 5.02 -15.14
C SER A 206 25.82 3.74 -15.98
N ASP A 207 25.09 2.69 -15.58
CA ASP A 207 24.72 1.58 -16.48
C ASP A 207 23.49 2.00 -17.31
N ALA A 208 23.68 2.16 -18.62
CA ALA A 208 22.65 2.58 -19.56
C ALA A 208 21.46 1.60 -19.64
N ARG A 209 21.58 0.37 -19.13
CA ARG A 209 20.48 -0.61 -19.03
C ARG A 209 19.64 -0.42 -17.78
N LYS A 210 20.01 0.49 -16.88
CA LYS A 210 19.30 0.72 -15.62
C LYS A 210 18.76 2.15 -15.53
N CYS A 211 17.77 2.31 -14.67
CA CYS A 211 17.17 3.59 -14.31
C CYS A 211 17.31 3.81 -12.81
N GLN A 212 17.66 5.02 -12.41
CA GLN A 212 17.80 5.42 -11.03
C GLN A 212 16.95 6.64 -10.73
N LEU A 213 16.62 6.85 -9.45
CA LEU A 213 15.95 8.08 -9.02
C LEU A 213 16.85 9.30 -9.24
N LYS A 214 16.25 10.43 -9.62
CA LYS A 214 16.91 11.73 -9.58
C LYS A 214 17.12 12.18 -8.14
N ASP A 215 18.14 13.00 -7.90
CA ASP A 215 18.39 13.59 -6.58
C ASP A 215 17.18 14.37 -6.03
N SER A 216 16.47 15.09 -6.90
CA SER A 216 15.24 15.79 -6.54
C SER A 216 14.11 14.85 -6.09
N ALA A 217 14.10 13.61 -6.60
CA ALA A 217 13.13 12.59 -6.21
C ALA A 217 13.57 11.85 -4.93
N LEU A 218 14.86 11.65 -4.71
CA LEU A 218 15.40 11.04 -3.48
C LEU A 218 14.94 11.80 -2.23
N ALA A 219 15.03 13.13 -2.23
CA ALA A 219 14.66 13.97 -1.09
C ALA A 219 13.19 13.81 -0.63
N LYS A 220 12.31 13.34 -1.53
CA LYS A 220 10.88 13.11 -1.30
C LYS A 220 10.49 11.62 -1.25
N THR A 221 11.49 10.73 -1.14
CA THR A 221 11.31 9.27 -1.13
C THR A 221 11.57 8.67 0.24
N TYR A 222 10.70 7.73 0.63
CA TYR A 222 10.82 6.89 1.82
C TYR A 222 11.04 5.44 1.41
N LYS A 223 12.04 4.78 1.99
CA LYS A 223 12.32 3.35 1.79
C LYS A 223 11.77 2.54 2.95
N TYR A 224 11.08 1.46 2.63
CA TYR A 224 10.54 0.49 3.58
C TYR A 224 10.95 -0.93 3.17
N ASN A 225 11.18 -1.78 4.16
CA ASN A 225 11.33 -3.22 3.98
C ASN A 225 10.13 -3.92 4.59
N CYS A 226 9.36 -4.57 3.72
CA CYS A 226 8.11 -5.21 4.03
C CYS A 226 8.21 -6.73 3.93
N GLU A 227 7.62 -7.43 4.89
CA GLU A 227 7.50 -8.87 4.88
C GLU A 227 6.15 -9.30 5.46
N ARG A 228 5.60 -10.40 4.92
CA ARG A 228 4.46 -11.10 5.53
C ARG A 228 4.99 -12.30 6.28
N LYS A 229 5.08 -12.19 7.61
CA LYS A 229 5.31 -13.33 8.51
C LYS A 229 4.08 -14.22 8.56
N VAL A 230 4.10 -15.27 9.39
CA VAL A 230 2.96 -16.19 9.56
C VAL A 230 1.68 -15.44 9.98
N ASP A 231 1.78 -14.47 10.89
CA ASP A 231 0.59 -13.87 11.50
C ASP A 231 0.26 -12.45 11.02
N LYS A 232 1.26 -11.70 10.52
CA LYS A 232 1.07 -10.32 10.09
C LYS A 232 2.06 -9.84 9.03
N TRP A 233 1.64 -8.79 8.33
CA TRP A 233 2.54 -7.88 7.62
C TRP A 233 3.36 -7.06 8.61
N THR A 234 4.62 -6.81 8.26
CA THR A 234 5.51 -5.88 8.94
C THR A 234 6.20 -5.07 7.86
N CYS A 235 6.18 -3.74 7.97
CA CYS A 235 6.96 -2.85 7.11
C CYS A 235 7.82 -1.96 7.99
N THR A 236 9.12 -2.14 7.91
CA THR A 236 10.10 -1.39 8.70
C THR A 236 10.63 -0.24 7.88
N PHE A 237 10.63 0.97 8.44
CA PHE A 237 11.27 2.13 7.82
C PHE A 237 12.77 1.89 7.70
N ALA A 238 13.29 1.93 6.47
CA ALA A 238 14.69 1.66 6.14
C ALA A 238 15.50 2.94 5.85
N GLY A 239 14.83 4.08 5.63
CA GLY A 239 15.48 5.36 5.45
C GLY A 239 14.70 6.32 4.55
N LYS A 240 15.07 7.60 4.60
CA LYS A 240 14.54 8.67 3.74
C LYS A 240 15.67 9.22 2.89
N GLY A 241 15.45 9.39 1.59
CA GLY A 241 16.51 9.73 0.65
C GLY A 241 17.66 8.72 0.61
N GLY A 242 17.43 7.48 1.09
CA GLY A 242 18.41 6.41 1.11
C GLY A 242 18.32 5.51 -0.13
N ASP A 243 19.48 4.95 -0.51
CA ASP A 243 19.80 4.12 -1.68
C ASP A 243 19.08 4.47 -2.98
N LEU A 244 19.89 4.76 -4.02
CA LEU A 244 19.40 4.91 -5.39
C LEU A 244 18.50 3.71 -5.70
N ALA A 245 17.21 3.95 -5.93
CA ALA A 245 16.32 2.92 -6.43
C ALA A 245 16.72 2.65 -7.89
N ILE A 246 17.81 1.90 -8.07
CA ILE A 246 18.36 1.51 -9.35
C ILE A 246 17.64 0.25 -9.77
N HIS A 247 17.05 0.31 -10.94
CA HIS A 247 16.26 -0.78 -11.45
C HIS A 247 16.66 -1.08 -12.90
N ASP A 248 16.65 -2.35 -13.26
CA ASP A 248 16.93 -2.79 -14.61
C ASP A 248 15.77 -2.43 -15.57
N LYS A 249 16.06 -1.77 -16.70
CA LYS A 249 15.08 -1.33 -17.70
C LYS A 249 14.26 -2.48 -18.29
N VAL A 250 14.74 -3.74 -18.23
CA VAL A 250 14.16 -4.94 -18.88
C VAL A 250 13.41 -5.88 -17.92
N THR A 251 13.70 -5.84 -16.62
CA THR A 251 13.04 -6.67 -15.60
C THR A 251 12.33 -5.87 -14.51
N SER A 252 12.68 -4.59 -14.39
CA SER A 252 12.27 -3.70 -13.29
C SER A 252 12.74 -4.20 -11.92
N HIS A 253 13.73 -5.10 -11.87
CA HIS A 253 14.30 -5.58 -10.61
C HIS A 253 15.28 -4.56 -10.05
N LEU A 254 15.35 -4.48 -8.73
CA LEU A 254 16.37 -3.67 -8.04
C LEU A 254 17.76 -4.28 -8.25
N GLY A 255 18.76 -3.45 -8.58
CA GLY A 255 20.15 -3.91 -8.69
C GLY A 255 21.16 -2.90 -9.20
#